data_AF-A0A182Y586-F1
#
_entry.id   AF-A0A182Y586-F1
#
_cell.length_a   1.000
_cell.length_b   1.000
_cell.length_c   1.000
_cell.angle_alpha   90.00
_cell.angle_beta   90.00
_cell.angle_gamma   90.00
#
_symmetry.space_group_name_H-M   'P 1'
#
loop_
_entity.id
_entity.type
_entity.pdbx_description
1 polymer ?
#
loop_
_entity_poly.entity_id
_entity_poly.type
_entity_poly.pdbx_seq_one_letter_code
_entity_poly.pdbx_strand_id
1 'polypeptide(L)'
;MGKSNSYYLVLLLLNCFLLFKHAACDCGCNKLKRNAEGQELPKERIIFPSDAPASQPDEDGEAESLLHLVEHSKLFEAMSRIPGGEYVIGTNEPIFVNDRESPARTVAIRDFYLDQYEVSNAQFKEFTDQTGYTTEAEKFGDSFVFQQLLTEAVRKEYEDFRVAAAPWWYKVRGASWKHPEGDQSQDISNRLDHPVVHVSWNDAVAYCSWKGKRLPTEAEWEAACRGGRKQKLFPWGNKLMPKDQHMMNIWQGKFPDSNLAEDGCDSTCPVSSFRQNPFNLYNIVGNVWEWTADLWDPEEVSNQRTKPGSDPPNRVKKGGSYLCHESYCYRYRCAARSQNTEDSSAGNLGFRCAADAD
;
A
#
# COMPACT_ATOMS: atom_id res chain seq x y z
N MET A 1 -31.43 40.39 -62.18
CA MET A 1 -32.05 39.68 -61.05
C MET A 1 -31.64 38.23 -61.14
N GLY A 2 -30.58 37.86 -60.43
CA GLY A 2 -29.88 36.59 -60.58
C GLY A 2 -29.78 35.84 -59.25
N LYS A 3 -29.95 34.52 -59.38
CA LYS A 3 -29.62 33.37 -58.53
C LYS A 3 -28.82 33.60 -57.22
N SER A 4 -29.19 32.81 -56.20
CA SER A 4 -28.33 31.81 -55.52
C SER A 4 -28.25 31.92 -53.98
N ASN A 5 -28.30 30.74 -53.35
CA ASN A 5 -27.71 30.35 -52.06
C ASN A 5 -28.15 31.04 -50.75
N SER A 6 -28.93 30.33 -49.92
CA SER A 6 -28.44 29.92 -48.58
C SER A 6 -29.47 29.03 -47.86
N TYR A 7 -29.45 27.73 -48.16
CA TYR A 7 -30.01 26.71 -47.26
C TYR A 7 -28.98 25.60 -47.09
N TYR A 8 -27.78 25.99 -46.65
CA TYR A 8 -26.78 25.11 -46.03
C TYR A 8 -26.98 25.10 -44.50
N LEU A 9 -28.24 24.98 -44.05
CA LEU A 9 -28.63 25.06 -42.64
C LEU A 9 -29.16 23.72 -42.08
N VAL A 10 -28.64 22.58 -42.58
CA VAL A 10 -28.98 21.24 -42.04
C VAL A 10 -27.75 20.34 -41.83
N LEU A 11 -26.52 20.83 -42.01
CA LEU A 11 -25.30 20.00 -41.94
C LEU A 11 -24.21 20.53 -40.99
N LEU A 12 -24.61 21.16 -39.89
CA LEU A 12 -23.69 21.70 -38.88
C LEU A 12 -24.20 21.50 -37.43
N LEU A 13 -24.84 20.36 -37.15
CA LEU A 13 -25.23 19.96 -35.78
C LEU A 13 -24.95 18.47 -35.50
N LEU A 14 -23.81 17.97 -35.97
CA LEU A 14 -23.35 16.60 -35.67
C LEU A 14 -21.82 16.53 -35.69
N ASN A 15 -21.17 17.33 -34.85
CA ASN A 15 -19.74 17.19 -34.54
C ASN A 15 -19.35 17.89 -33.23
N CYS A 16 -20.16 17.73 -32.19
CA CYS A 16 -19.64 17.80 -30.83
C CYS A 16 -19.37 16.37 -30.38
N PHE A 17 -18.18 15.90 -30.74
CA PHE A 17 -17.52 14.80 -30.07
C PHE A 17 -17.73 14.94 -28.56
N LEU A 18 -18.53 14.04 -27.98
CA LEU A 18 -18.49 13.72 -26.55
C LEU A 18 -17.15 13.04 -26.28
N LEU A 19 -16.09 13.84 -26.26
CA LEU A 19 -14.85 13.53 -25.56
C LEU A 19 -15.14 13.68 -24.07
N PHE A 20 -15.85 12.72 -23.49
CA PHE A 20 -15.69 12.44 -22.08
C PHE A 20 -14.29 11.87 -21.90
N LYS A 21 -13.30 12.77 -21.80
CA LYS A 21 -12.02 12.46 -21.17
C LYS A 21 -12.36 11.98 -19.77
N HIS A 22 -12.29 10.67 -19.55
CA HIS A 22 -12.12 10.11 -18.21
C HIS A 22 -10.82 10.72 -17.66
N ALA A 23 -10.97 11.78 -16.87
CA ALA A 23 -9.93 12.22 -15.97
C ALA A 23 -9.64 11.01 -15.07
N ALA A 24 -8.47 10.40 -15.25
CA ALA A 24 -8.00 9.39 -14.35
C ALA A 24 -8.01 9.99 -12.94
N CYS A 25 -8.96 9.56 -12.10
CA CYS A 25 -8.95 9.85 -10.66
C CYS A 25 -7.81 9.05 -10.05
N ASP A 26 -6.62 9.59 -10.23
CA ASP A 26 -5.42 9.20 -9.53
C ASP A 26 -5.55 9.68 -8.08
N CYS A 27 -5.28 8.83 -7.09
CA CYS A 27 -5.41 9.18 -5.67
C CYS A 27 -4.34 10.17 -5.18
N GLY A 28 -3.60 10.79 -6.12
CA GLY A 28 -2.70 11.91 -5.90
C GLY A 28 -1.24 11.53 -5.74
N CYS A 29 -0.96 10.30 -5.33
CA CYS A 29 0.39 9.93 -4.89
C CYS A 29 1.35 9.59 -6.05
N ASN A 30 0.88 9.43 -7.29
CA ASN A 30 1.66 8.78 -8.36
C ASN A 30 2.63 9.69 -9.14
N LYS A 31 2.70 11.00 -8.87
CA LYS A 31 3.45 11.95 -9.70
C LYS A 31 4.16 13.05 -8.94
N LEU A 32 4.89 12.70 -7.88
CA LEU A 32 5.65 13.69 -7.12
C LEU A 32 7.13 13.38 -7.22
N LYS A 33 7.83 14.23 -7.95
CA LYS A 33 9.29 14.27 -7.95
C LYS A 33 9.75 14.75 -6.58
N ARG A 34 10.48 13.90 -5.87
CA ARG A 34 11.28 14.33 -4.71
C ARG A 34 12.60 14.81 -5.27
N ASN A 35 12.77 16.11 -5.41
CA ASN A 35 14.08 16.67 -5.76
C ASN A 35 15.01 16.42 -4.57
N ALA A 36 15.94 15.48 -4.71
CA ALA A 36 17.07 15.31 -3.83
C ALA A 36 18.13 16.36 -4.21
N GLU A 37 18.15 17.49 -3.52
CA GLU A 37 19.32 18.37 -3.55
C GLU A 37 20.36 17.84 -2.55
N GLY A 38 21.44 17.25 -3.10
CA GLY A 38 22.69 16.95 -2.37
C GLY A 38 22.57 15.81 -1.37
N GLN A 39 23.39 14.76 -1.49
CA GLN A 39 23.02 13.43 -1.01
C GLN A 39 23.80 12.28 -1.67
N GLU A 40 25.13 12.15 -1.47
CA GLU A 40 25.85 10.97 -1.99
C GLU A 40 25.25 9.66 -1.44
N LEU A 41 24.85 8.78 -2.36
CA LEU A 41 24.31 7.44 -2.06
C LEU A 41 25.38 6.59 -1.36
N PRO A 42 25.08 5.90 -0.23
CA PRO A 42 26.03 4.98 0.37
C PRO A 42 26.28 3.79 -0.56
N LYS A 43 27.54 3.59 -0.95
CA LYS A 43 28.01 2.39 -1.63
C LYS A 43 28.43 1.35 -0.60
N GLU A 44 27.48 0.62 -0.01
CA GLU A 44 27.83 -0.61 0.68
C GLU A 44 27.00 -1.79 0.15
N ARG A 45 27.75 -2.75 -0.39
CA ARG A 45 27.29 -4.02 -0.90
C ARG A 45 27.00 -4.90 0.30
N ILE A 46 25.75 -5.35 0.47
CA ILE A 46 25.42 -6.39 1.46
C ILE A 46 26.15 -7.66 1.04
N ILE A 47 27.07 -8.12 1.88
CA ILE A 47 27.82 -9.37 1.71
C ILE A 47 27.02 -10.48 2.37
N PHE A 48 26.60 -11.47 1.58
CA PHE A 48 25.99 -12.70 2.09
C PHE A 48 27.10 -13.68 2.50
N PRO A 49 27.07 -14.25 3.71
CA PRO A 49 27.91 -15.39 4.04
C PRO A 49 27.39 -16.64 3.32
N SER A 50 28.14 -17.13 2.34
CA SER A 50 27.95 -18.45 1.73
C SER A 50 28.83 -19.49 2.43
N ASP A 51 28.20 -20.63 2.71
CA ASP A 51 28.77 -21.97 2.96
C ASP A 51 29.65 -22.18 4.21
N ALA A 52 29.08 -22.89 5.19
CA ALA A 52 29.84 -23.67 6.18
C ALA A 52 29.42 -25.16 6.08
N PRO A 53 30.37 -26.12 6.22
CA PRO A 53 30.13 -27.52 5.92
C PRO A 53 29.53 -28.30 7.10
N ALA A 54 28.83 -29.38 6.77
CA ALA A 54 28.17 -30.29 7.72
C ALA A 54 29.15 -31.03 8.65
N SER A 55 28.83 -31.07 9.95
CA SER A 55 29.39 -32.01 10.92
C SER A 55 28.28 -32.69 11.74
N GLN A 56 28.55 -33.93 12.14
CA GLN A 56 27.66 -34.92 12.77
C GLN A 56 27.29 -34.61 14.24
N PRO A 57 26.29 -35.31 14.84
CA PRO A 57 25.52 -34.80 15.97
C PRO A 57 26.18 -35.10 17.32
N ASP A 58 26.37 -34.05 18.12
CA ASP A 58 26.67 -34.10 19.55
C ASP A 58 25.46 -33.58 20.35
N GLU A 59 25.39 -33.89 21.65
CA GLU A 59 24.28 -33.57 22.57
C GLU A 59 23.91 -32.07 22.66
N ASP A 60 24.75 -31.17 22.13
CA ASP A 60 24.45 -29.74 21.93
C ASP A 60 23.40 -29.48 20.83
N GLY A 61 23.19 -30.45 19.94
CA GLY A 61 22.24 -30.35 18.81
C GLY A 61 20.76 -30.37 19.21
N GLU A 62 20.40 -30.90 20.38
CA GLU A 62 19.01 -30.81 20.88
C GLU A 62 18.68 -29.39 21.38
N ALA A 63 19.63 -28.69 22.00
CA ALA A 63 19.43 -27.31 22.44
C ALA A 63 19.38 -26.34 21.26
N GLU A 64 20.26 -26.50 20.27
CA GLU A 64 20.19 -25.76 19.00
C GLU A 64 18.90 -26.09 18.23
N SER A 65 18.46 -27.36 18.22
CA SER A 65 17.19 -27.76 17.62
C SER A 65 15.99 -27.13 18.32
N LEU A 66 16.00 -27.03 19.65
CA LEU A 66 14.90 -26.40 20.41
C LEU A 66 14.90 -24.88 20.25
N LEU A 67 16.06 -24.23 20.26
CA LEU A 67 16.19 -22.81 19.95
C LEU A 67 15.68 -22.51 18.53
N HIS A 68 16.11 -23.30 17.55
CA HIS A 68 15.64 -23.19 16.17
C HIS A 68 14.13 -23.38 16.05
N LEU A 69 13.53 -24.34 16.77
CA LEU A 69 12.07 -24.54 16.81
C LEU A 69 11.34 -23.36 17.47
N VAL A 70 11.90 -22.77 18.53
CA VAL A 70 11.32 -21.59 19.20
C VAL A 70 11.43 -20.36 18.30
N GLU A 71 12.57 -20.14 17.66
CA GLU A 71 12.77 -19.04 16.71
C GLU A 71 11.87 -19.19 15.48
N HIS A 72 11.76 -20.40 14.93
CA HIS A 72 10.81 -20.72 13.86
C HIS A 72 9.36 -20.48 14.30
N SER A 73 8.96 -20.94 15.49
CA SER A 73 7.61 -20.69 16.02
C SER A 73 7.32 -19.21 16.22
N LYS A 74 8.31 -18.39 16.62
CA LYS A 74 8.16 -16.94 16.77
C LYS A 74 8.10 -16.22 15.42
N LEU A 75 8.82 -16.71 14.41
CA LEU A 75 8.81 -16.15 13.06
C LEU A 75 7.39 -16.17 12.46
N PHE A 76 6.68 -17.29 12.65
CA PHE A 76 5.33 -17.49 12.14
C PHE A 76 4.22 -17.15 13.16
N GLU A 77 4.58 -16.63 14.34
CA GLU A 77 3.62 -16.16 15.32
C GLU A 77 2.77 -15.04 14.71
N ALA A 78 1.44 -15.16 14.83
CA ALA A 78 0.46 -14.28 14.18
C ALA A 78 0.54 -14.20 12.64
N MET A 79 1.09 -15.22 11.97
CA MET A 79 0.94 -15.41 10.53
C MET A 79 -0.13 -16.45 10.20
N SER A 80 -0.77 -16.30 9.06
CA SER A 80 -1.69 -17.28 8.50
C SER A 80 -1.04 -18.03 7.36
N ARG A 81 -1.07 -19.36 7.42
CA ARG A 81 -0.71 -20.22 6.30
C ARG A 81 -1.76 -20.10 5.21
N ILE A 82 -1.35 -19.64 4.04
CA ILE A 82 -2.17 -19.55 2.85
C ILE A 82 -1.89 -20.79 2.00
N PRO A 83 -2.91 -21.61 1.68
CA PRO A 83 -2.69 -22.81 0.90
C PRO A 83 -2.29 -22.45 -0.53
N GLY A 84 -1.30 -23.13 -1.06
CA GLY A 84 -0.92 -23.07 -2.45
C GLY A 84 -2.02 -23.65 -3.36
N GLY A 85 -1.88 -23.37 -4.65
CA GLY A 85 -2.81 -23.81 -5.67
C GLY A 85 -2.93 -22.80 -6.81
N GLU A 86 -3.95 -23.00 -7.64
CA GLU A 86 -4.27 -22.10 -8.74
C GLU A 86 -5.27 -21.03 -8.31
N TYR A 87 -4.85 -19.77 -8.43
CA TYR A 87 -5.65 -18.60 -8.10
C TYR A 87 -5.91 -17.77 -9.36
N VAL A 88 -7.11 -17.19 -9.45
CA VAL A 88 -7.42 -16.22 -10.51
C VAL A 88 -7.13 -14.82 -9.97
N ILE A 89 -6.08 -14.20 -10.49
CA ILE A 89 -5.60 -12.87 -10.15
C ILE A 89 -6.09 -11.85 -11.19
N GLY A 90 -6.48 -10.66 -10.75
CA GLY A 90 -7.08 -9.62 -11.58
C GLY A 90 -8.56 -9.88 -11.88
N THR A 91 -9.09 -9.13 -12.85
CA THR A 91 -10.49 -9.19 -13.31
C THR A 91 -10.59 -8.85 -14.80
N ASN A 92 -11.56 -9.42 -15.50
CA ASN A 92 -11.89 -9.00 -16.87
C ASN A 92 -12.87 -7.82 -16.90
N GLU A 93 -13.31 -7.35 -15.74
CA GLU A 93 -14.22 -6.22 -15.56
C GLU A 93 -13.52 -5.14 -14.71
N PRO A 94 -12.48 -4.47 -15.24
CA PRO A 94 -11.76 -3.45 -14.50
C PRO A 94 -12.62 -2.21 -14.28
N ILE A 95 -12.65 -1.68 -13.06
CA ILE A 95 -13.31 -0.40 -12.77
C ILE A 95 -12.46 0.77 -13.30
N PHE A 96 -11.15 0.71 -13.04
CA PHE A 96 -10.18 1.67 -13.55
C PHE A 96 -9.27 0.99 -14.57
N VAL A 97 -9.56 1.20 -15.86
CA VAL A 97 -8.79 0.57 -16.96
C VAL A 97 -7.29 0.89 -16.87
N ASN A 98 -6.94 2.11 -16.46
CA ASN A 98 -5.55 2.55 -16.34
C ASN A 98 -4.76 1.82 -15.25
N ASP A 99 -5.44 1.20 -14.28
CA ASP A 99 -4.78 0.44 -13.21
C ASP A 99 -4.37 -0.97 -13.69
N ARG A 100 -4.76 -1.36 -14.91
CA ARG A 100 -4.39 -2.66 -15.51
C ARG A 100 -4.80 -3.84 -14.61
N GLU A 101 -5.99 -3.78 -14.02
CA GLU A 101 -6.57 -4.90 -13.24
C GLU A 101 -6.89 -6.11 -14.15
N SER A 102 -7.01 -5.88 -15.46
CA SER A 102 -7.26 -6.87 -16.51
C SER A 102 -6.00 -7.25 -17.30
N PRO A 103 -5.93 -8.45 -17.88
CA PRO A 103 -6.93 -9.52 -17.81
C PRO A 103 -6.86 -10.34 -16.51
N ALA A 104 -7.97 -11.01 -16.18
CA ALA A 104 -7.95 -12.07 -15.19
C ALA A 104 -7.03 -13.20 -15.68
N ARG A 105 -6.12 -13.65 -14.82
CA ARG A 105 -5.11 -14.67 -15.15
C ARG A 105 -5.01 -15.72 -14.05
N THR A 106 -4.83 -16.98 -14.44
CA THR A 106 -4.53 -18.06 -13.50
C THR A 106 -3.06 -18.02 -13.14
N VAL A 107 -2.77 -18.01 -11.84
CA VAL A 107 -1.41 -18.00 -11.29
C VAL A 107 -1.29 -19.17 -10.30
N ALA A 108 -0.25 -19.97 -10.45
CA ALA A 108 0.11 -21.00 -9.49
C ALA A 108 0.92 -20.35 -8.34
N ILE A 109 0.44 -20.52 -7.12
CA ILE A 109 1.05 -19.98 -5.91
C ILE A 109 1.40 -21.16 -5.01
N ARG A 110 2.61 -21.16 -4.41
CA ARG A 110 3.01 -22.19 -3.43
C ARG A 110 2.37 -21.89 -2.07
N ASP A 111 2.40 -22.85 -1.17
CA ASP A 111 2.11 -22.57 0.23
C ASP A 111 3.04 -21.45 0.72
N PHE A 112 2.49 -20.51 1.47
CA PHE A 112 3.25 -19.44 2.09
C PHE A 112 2.54 -18.96 3.35
N TYR A 113 3.23 -18.17 4.16
CA TYR A 113 2.67 -17.49 5.32
C TYR A 113 2.48 -16.00 5.02
N LEU A 114 1.38 -15.42 5.47
CA LEU A 114 1.13 -13.99 5.43
C LEU A 114 0.77 -13.49 6.82
N ASP A 115 1.33 -12.35 7.23
CA ASP A 115 0.95 -11.72 8.50
C ASP A 115 -0.57 -11.49 8.56
N GLN A 116 -1.17 -11.86 9.70
CA GLN A 116 -2.62 -11.68 9.93
C GLN A 116 -3.02 -10.21 9.92
N TYR A 117 -2.11 -9.36 10.37
CA TYR A 117 -2.28 -7.94 10.61
C TYR A 117 -1.32 -7.14 9.74
N GLU A 118 -1.64 -5.86 9.51
CA GLU A 118 -0.64 -4.88 9.10
C GLU A 118 0.44 -4.75 10.18
N VAL A 119 1.66 -4.37 9.82
CA VAL A 119 2.72 -4.12 10.80
C VAL A 119 2.32 -2.93 11.68
N SER A 120 2.28 -3.13 12.98
CA SER A 120 1.86 -2.09 13.93
C SER A 120 3.00 -1.12 14.27
N ASN A 121 2.62 0.04 14.81
CA ASN A 121 3.56 1.01 15.38
C ASN A 121 4.46 0.39 16.46
N ALA A 122 3.94 -0.48 17.33
CA ALA A 122 4.72 -1.18 18.35
C ALA A 122 5.79 -2.09 17.72
N GLN A 123 5.40 -2.85 16.71
CA GLN A 123 6.29 -3.76 16.00
C GLN A 123 7.38 -3.00 15.23
N PHE A 124 7.02 -1.93 14.53
CA PHE A 124 7.98 -1.09 13.82
C PHE A 124 8.90 -0.33 14.78
N LYS A 125 8.39 0.10 15.93
CA LYS A 125 9.21 0.69 16.98
C LYS A 125 10.29 -0.27 17.45
N GLU A 126 9.95 -1.52 17.72
CA GLU A 126 10.91 -2.57 18.09
C GLU A 126 12.05 -2.68 17.08
N PHE A 127 11.72 -2.70 15.78
CA PHE A 127 12.71 -2.69 14.71
C PHE A 127 13.64 -1.48 14.81
N THR A 128 13.09 -0.28 14.90
CA THR A 128 13.91 0.96 14.93
C THR A 128 14.75 1.05 16.21
N ASP A 129 14.24 0.61 17.35
CA ASP A 129 14.96 0.61 18.63
C ASP A 129 16.16 -0.35 18.60
N GLN A 130 16.00 -1.54 18.00
CA GLN A 130 17.07 -2.55 17.95
C GLN A 130 18.14 -2.27 16.90
N THR A 131 17.77 -1.62 15.80
CA THR A 131 18.66 -1.44 14.63
C THR A 131 19.18 -0.01 14.49
N GLY A 132 18.58 0.96 15.17
CA GLY A 132 18.83 2.39 14.93
C GLY A 132 18.33 2.86 13.56
N TYR A 133 17.41 2.13 12.92
CA TYR A 133 16.93 2.45 11.58
C TYR A 133 16.24 3.82 11.52
N THR A 134 16.57 4.60 10.50
CA THR A 134 15.95 5.89 10.18
C THR A 134 15.21 5.77 8.84
N THR A 135 13.92 6.09 8.83
CA THR A 135 13.09 5.92 7.62
C THR A 135 13.42 6.94 6.54
N GLU A 136 12.96 6.68 5.32
CA GLU A 136 13.12 7.65 4.24
C GLU A 136 12.36 8.97 4.51
N ALA A 137 11.17 8.91 5.12
CA ALA A 137 10.47 10.12 5.56
C ALA A 137 11.29 10.95 6.55
N GLU A 138 11.96 10.30 7.51
CA GLU A 138 12.86 10.98 8.47
C GLU A 138 14.09 11.56 7.77
N LYS A 139 14.68 10.85 6.79
CA LYS A 139 15.84 11.33 6.01
C LYS A 139 15.49 12.51 5.09
N PHE A 140 14.35 12.45 4.42
CA PHE A 140 13.86 13.54 3.59
C PHE A 140 13.37 14.74 4.43
N GLY A 141 12.96 14.47 5.68
CA GLY A 141 12.48 15.49 6.62
C GLY A 141 11.02 15.89 6.43
N ASP A 142 10.29 15.18 5.56
CA ASP A 142 8.89 15.44 5.25
C ASP A 142 8.16 14.18 4.74
N SER A 143 6.83 14.22 4.80
CA SER A 143 5.96 13.19 4.21
C SER A 143 4.56 13.75 3.90
N PHE A 144 3.71 12.96 3.26
CA PHE A 144 2.38 13.39 2.83
C PHE A 144 1.31 13.11 3.90
N VAL A 145 0.60 14.17 4.31
CA VAL A 145 -0.47 14.16 5.33
C VAL A 145 -1.78 14.61 4.70
N PHE A 146 -2.88 13.95 5.06
CA PHE A 146 -4.20 14.26 4.54
C PHE A 146 -4.82 15.46 5.27
N GLN A 147 -5.52 16.34 4.53
CA GLN A 147 -5.99 17.63 5.01
C GLN A 147 -6.80 17.58 6.32
N GLN A 148 -7.64 16.55 6.53
CA GLN A 148 -8.48 16.49 7.73
C GLN A 148 -7.71 16.18 9.01
N LEU A 149 -6.49 15.64 8.88
CA LEU A 149 -5.62 15.40 10.02
C LEU A 149 -4.82 16.65 10.41
N LEU A 150 -4.97 17.74 9.66
CA LEU A 150 -4.26 18.99 9.87
C LEU A 150 -5.20 20.08 10.38
N THR A 151 -4.73 20.86 11.34
CA THR A 151 -5.44 22.05 11.78
C THR A 151 -5.55 23.07 10.64
N GLU A 152 -6.53 23.98 10.72
CA GLU A 152 -6.67 25.07 9.74
C GLU A 152 -5.40 25.92 9.62
N ALA A 153 -4.70 26.15 10.74
CA ALA A 153 -3.45 26.90 10.76
C ALA A 153 -2.36 26.22 9.93
N VAL A 154 -2.18 24.90 10.11
CA VAL A 154 -1.19 24.12 9.34
C VAL A 154 -1.59 24.03 7.86
N ARG A 155 -2.88 23.84 7.55
CA ARG A 155 -3.35 23.82 6.15
C ARG A 155 -3.08 25.13 5.42
N LYS A 156 -3.19 26.26 6.12
CA LYS A 156 -2.86 27.58 5.56
C LYS A 156 -1.36 27.77 5.37
N GLU A 157 -0.55 27.31 6.32
CA GLU A 157 0.91 27.37 6.23
C GLU A 157 1.45 26.56 5.04
N TYR A 158 0.89 25.37 4.80
CA TYR A 158 1.35 24.45 3.77
C TYR A 158 0.55 24.52 2.45
N GLU A 159 -0.22 25.59 2.22
CA GLU A 159 -1.13 25.68 1.07
C GLU A 159 -0.42 25.51 -0.29
N ASP A 160 0.80 26.03 -0.41
CA ASP A 160 1.62 25.94 -1.63
C ASP A 160 2.36 24.60 -1.77
N PHE A 161 2.34 23.76 -0.74
CA PHE A 161 3.00 22.46 -0.69
C PHE A 161 2.00 21.30 -0.87
N ARG A 162 0.85 21.59 -1.47
CA ARG A 162 -0.16 20.61 -1.83
C ARG A 162 0.21 19.83 -3.09
N VAL A 163 -0.27 18.61 -3.16
CA VAL A 163 -0.17 17.78 -4.36
C VAL A 163 -1.13 18.31 -5.43
N ALA A 164 -0.60 18.77 -6.57
CA ALA A 164 -1.41 19.42 -7.61
C ALA A 164 -2.55 18.53 -8.15
N ALA A 165 -2.32 17.22 -8.28
CA ALA A 165 -3.33 16.28 -8.75
C ALA A 165 -4.38 15.91 -7.68
N ALA A 166 -4.10 16.21 -6.41
CA ALA A 166 -4.91 15.83 -5.26
C ALA A 166 -4.69 16.83 -4.11
N PRO A 167 -5.33 18.01 -4.16
CA PRO A 167 -5.01 19.14 -3.27
C PRO A 167 -5.31 18.88 -1.79
N TRP A 168 -5.94 17.77 -1.44
CA TRP A 168 -6.13 17.33 -0.06
C TRP A 168 -4.88 16.67 0.56
N TRP A 169 -3.82 16.44 -0.21
CA TRP A 169 -2.52 15.95 0.29
C TRP A 169 -1.54 17.10 0.47
N TYR A 170 -0.98 17.22 1.67
CA TYR A 170 -0.01 18.22 2.05
C TYR A 170 1.34 17.57 2.30
N LYS A 171 2.41 18.15 1.73
CA LYS A 171 3.79 17.75 2.03
C LYS A 171 4.24 18.46 3.31
N VAL A 172 4.17 17.77 4.45
CA VAL A 172 4.37 18.37 5.79
C VAL A 172 5.75 18.01 6.33
N ARG A 173 6.49 19.04 6.79
CA ARG A 173 7.82 18.84 7.40
C ARG A 173 7.68 18.15 8.76
N GLY A 174 8.59 17.21 9.05
CA GLY A 174 8.58 16.44 10.29
C GLY A 174 7.55 15.31 10.33
N ALA A 175 6.66 15.21 9.33
CA ALA A 175 5.75 14.08 9.19
C ALA A 175 6.54 12.80 8.92
N SER A 176 6.37 11.82 9.79
CA SER A 176 7.08 10.55 9.78
C SER A 176 6.27 9.49 10.53
N TRP A 177 6.76 8.25 10.59
CA TRP A 177 6.07 7.18 11.31
C TRP A 177 5.91 7.47 12.82
N LYS A 178 6.85 8.20 13.44
CA LYS A 178 6.78 8.61 14.86
C LYS A 178 5.81 9.78 15.09
N HIS A 179 5.70 10.67 14.10
CA HIS A 179 4.89 11.88 14.14
C HIS A 179 4.02 11.96 12.88
N PRO A 180 2.95 11.14 12.76
CA PRO A 180 2.21 10.98 11.49
C PRO A 180 1.63 12.29 10.94
N GLU A 181 1.19 13.20 11.80
CA GLU A 181 0.63 14.48 11.37
C GLU A 181 1.68 15.61 11.29
N GLY A 182 2.96 15.32 11.58
CA GLY A 182 4.08 16.26 11.54
C GLY A 182 4.24 17.16 12.77
N ASP A 183 3.27 17.17 13.69
CA ASP A 183 3.38 17.85 14.98
C ASP A 183 4.34 17.11 15.91
N GLN A 184 5.49 17.72 16.21
CA GLN A 184 6.53 17.12 17.04
C GLN A 184 6.16 17.02 18.53
N SER A 185 5.06 17.65 18.95
CA SER A 185 4.53 17.53 20.32
C SER A 185 3.63 16.31 20.52
N GLN A 186 3.24 15.65 19.43
CA GLN A 186 2.38 14.47 19.44
C GLN A 186 3.08 13.32 18.72
N ASP A 187 3.01 12.12 19.28
CA ASP A 187 3.63 10.93 18.70
C ASP A 187 2.62 9.78 18.56
N ILE A 188 3.14 8.56 18.41
CA ILE A 188 2.37 7.32 18.29
C ILE A 188 2.03 6.67 19.64
N SER A 189 2.34 7.29 20.78
CA SER A 189 2.20 6.67 22.11
C SER A 189 0.77 6.20 22.42
N ASN A 190 -0.25 6.84 21.86
CA ASN A 190 -1.66 6.49 22.02
C ASN A 190 -2.22 5.56 20.93
N ARG A 191 -1.38 5.08 20.00
CA ARG A 191 -1.78 4.28 18.83
C ARG A 191 -0.73 3.24 18.44
N LEU A 192 -0.11 2.61 19.44
CA LEU A 192 0.92 1.59 19.25
C LEU A 192 0.38 0.32 18.55
N ASP A 193 -0.92 0.08 18.62
CA ASP A 193 -1.65 -1.02 17.98
C ASP A 193 -2.25 -0.66 16.61
N HIS A 194 -2.08 0.58 16.15
CA HIS A 194 -2.44 1.00 14.79
C HIS A 194 -1.32 0.64 13.80
N PRO A 195 -1.63 0.54 12.48
CA PRO A 195 -0.62 0.26 11.48
C PRO A 195 0.43 1.38 11.43
N VAL A 196 1.69 0.99 11.21
CA VAL A 196 2.74 1.96 10.89
C VAL A 196 2.46 2.60 9.53
N VAL A 197 2.62 3.92 9.46
CA VAL A 197 2.43 4.73 8.25
C VAL A 197 3.67 5.60 7.99
N HIS A 198 3.69 6.34 6.87
CA HIS A 198 4.87 7.09 6.41
C HIS A 198 6.12 6.23 6.21
N VAL A 199 5.92 4.95 5.89
CA VAL A 199 6.97 4.00 5.55
C VAL A 199 7.02 3.79 4.04
N SER A 200 8.22 3.88 3.49
CA SER A 200 8.47 3.60 2.08
C SER A 200 8.52 2.12 1.80
N TRP A 201 8.62 1.77 0.52
CA TRP A 201 8.84 0.38 0.13
C TRP A 201 10.20 -0.10 0.65
N ASN A 202 11.22 0.76 0.63
CA ASN A 202 12.55 0.43 1.18
C ASN A 202 12.49 0.22 2.70
N ASP A 203 11.73 1.06 3.42
CA ASP A 203 11.52 0.90 4.87
C ASP A 203 10.82 -0.44 5.18
N ALA A 204 9.79 -0.78 4.40
CA ALA A 204 9.04 -2.02 4.54
C ALA A 204 9.89 -3.27 4.27
N VAL A 205 10.74 -3.24 3.23
CA VAL A 205 11.67 -4.33 2.93
C VAL A 205 12.71 -4.50 4.03
N ALA A 206 13.25 -3.39 4.56
CA ALA A 206 14.22 -3.43 5.66
C ALA A 206 13.62 -4.06 6.92
N TYR A 207 12.40 -3.67 7.27
CA TYR A 207 11.66 -4.28 8.38
C TYR A 207 11.43 -5.77 8.16
N CYS A 208 10.84 -6.17 7.03
CA CYS A 208 10.51 -7.58 6.81
C CYS A 208 11.78 -8.43 6.81
N SER A 209 12.87 -7.96 6.21
CA SER A 209 14.16 -8.66 6.20
C SER A 209 14.74 -8.82 7.61
N TRP A 210 14.66 -7.78 8.44
CA TRP A 210 15.09 -7.85 9.85
C TRP A 210 14.28 -8.87 10.65
N LYS A 211 12.98 -8.99 10.39
CA LYS A 211 12.14 -10.05 10.99
C LYS A 211 12.36 -11.42 10.37
N GLY A 212 13.27 -11.62 9.41
CA GLY A 212 13.44 -12.90 8.69
C GLY A 212 12.31 -13.23 7.72
N LYS A 213 11.60 -12.22 7.24
CA LYS A 213 10.44 -12.28 6.34
C LYS A 213 10.73 -11.54 5.02
N ARG A 214 9.72 -11.38 4.18
CA ARG A 214 9.73 -10.59 2.94
C ARG A 214 8.41 -9.84 2.76
N LEU A 215 8.33 -8.94 1.79
CA LEU A 215 7.03 -8.47 1.31
C LEU A 215 6.32 -9.59 0.52
N PRO A 216 4.98 -9.67 0.55
CA PRO A 216 4.25 -10.53 -0.37
C PRO A 216 4.41 -10.03 -1.81
N THR A 217 4.37 -10.96 -2.77
CA THR A 217 4.11 -10.59 -4.16
C THR A 217 2.67 -10.08 -4.31
N GLU A 218 2.39 -9.31 -5.35
CA GLU A 218 1.02 -8.85 -5.66
C GLU A 218 0.06 -10.04 -5.80
N ALA A 219 0.51 -11.13 -6.43
CA ALA A 219 -0.29 -12.32 -6.64
C ALA A 219 -0.61 -13.05 -5.32
N GLU A 220 0.38 -13.23 -4.45
CA GLU A 220 0.19 -13.79 -3.09
C GLU A 220 -0.78 -12.94 -2.29
N TRP A 221 -0.59 -11.62 -2.29
CA TRP A 221 -1.44 -10.68 -1.59
C TRP A 221 -2.89 -10.78 -2.05
N GLU A 222 -3.14 -10.80 -3.35
CA GLU A 222 -4.50 -10.87 -3.89
C GLU A 222 -5.15 -12.24 -3.66
N ALA A 223 -4.39 -13.33 -3.77
CA ALA A 223 -4.88 -14.67 -3.44
C ALA A 223 -5.30 -14.78 -1.97
N ALA A 224 -4.48 -14.24 -1.06
CA ALA A 224 -4.76 -14.18 0.35
C ALA A 224 -5.97 -13.28 0.65
N CYS A 225 -6.05 -12.09 0.03
CA CYS A 225 -7.20 -11.18 0.14
C CYS A 225 -8.50 -11.89 -0.20
N ARG A 226 -8.53 -12.65 -1.31
CA ARG A 226 -9.71 -13.37 -1.77
C ARG A 226 -10.18 -14.48 -0.83
N GLY A 227 -9.36 -14.93 0.12
CA GLY A 227 -9.79 -15.87 1.16
C GLY A 227 -10.32 -17.21 0.61
N GLY A 228 -9.75 -17.70 -0.49
CA GLY A 228 -10.21 -18.91 -1.20
C GLY A 228 -11.43 -18.71 -2.11
N ARG A 229 -11.94 -17.47 -2.27
CA ARG A 229 -13.11 -17.16 -3.11
C ARG A 229 -12.69 -16.77 -4.52
N LYS A 230 -13.36 -17.34 -5.52
CA LYS A 230 -13.13 -16.99 -6.93
C LYS A 230 -13.89 -15.71 -7.30
N GLN A 231 -13.16 -14.73 -7.85
CA GLN A 231 -13.71 -13.54 -8.53
C GLN A 231 -14.76 -12.78 -7.69
N LYS A 232 -14.47 -12.57 -6.41
CA LYS A 232 -15.24 -11.65 -5.53
C LYS A 232 -14.59 -10.28 -5.45
N LEU A 233 -15.42 -9.25 -5.22
CA LEU A 233 -14.95 -7.87 -5.08
C LEU A 233 -14.13 -7.69 -3.79
N PHE A 234 -14.68 -8.17 -2.68
CA PHE A 234 -14.14 -8.03 -1.33
C PHE A 234 -13.77 -9.41 -0.75
N PRO A 235 -12.93 -9.46 0.29
CA PRO A 235 -12.56 -10.71 0.96
C PRO A 235 -13.76 -11.57 1.42
N TRP A 236 -14.85 -10.92 1.80
CA TRP A 236 -16.08 -11.57 2.28
C TRP A 236 -17.15 -11.80 1.19
N GLY A 237 -17.03 -11.18 0.01
CA GLY A 237 -18.06 -11.29 -1.04
C GLY A 237 -18.20 -10.03 -1.89
N ASN A 238 -19.43 -9.78 -2.38
CA ASN A 238 -19.72 -8.67 -3.29
C ASN A 238 -20.55 -7.54 -2.66
N LYS A 239 -21.19 -7.77 -1.52
CA LYS A 239 -21.90 -6.71 -0.78
C LYS A 239 -20.88 -5.99 0.10
N LEU A 240 -20.80 -4.66 -0.01
CA LEU A 240 -19.90 -3.84 0.81
C LEU A 240 -20.16 -4.05 2.31
N MET A 241 -21.44 -3.97 2.70
CA MET A 241 -21.89 -4.18 4.09
C MET A 241 -22.77 -5.44 4.21
N PRO A 242 -22.19 -6.65 4.31
CA PRO A 242 -22.96 -7.86 4.58
C PRO A 242 -23.69 -7.70 5.92
N LYS A 243 -25.00 -8.00 5.94
CA LYS A 243 -25.86 -7.80 7.13
C LYS A 243 -25.81 -6.39 7.73
N ASP A 244 -25.54 -5.40 6.88
CA ASP A 244 -25.48 -3.97 7.24
C ASP A 244 -24.40 -3.68 8.30
N GLN A 245 -23.32 -4.46 8.26
CA GLN A 245 -22.13 -4.30 9.10
C GLN A 245 -20.96 -3.76 8.27
N HIS A 246 -20.22 -2.81 8.83
CA HIS A 246 -18.92 -2.40 8.31
C HIS A 246 -17.91 -3.55 8.49
N MET A 247 -17.17 -3.84 7.42
CA MET A 247 -16.19 -4.95 7.38
C MET A 247 -14.76 -4.44 7.14
N MET A 248 -14.58 -3.13 7.05
CA MET A 248 -13.30 -2.47 6.86
C MET A 248 -13.42 -0.99 7.22
N ASN A 249 -12.27 -0.39 7.48
CA ASN A 249 -12.10 1.05 7.64
C ASN A 249 -11.91 1.74 6.28
N ILE A 250 -12.88 2.55 5.86
CA ILE A 250 -12.87 3.35 4.63
C ILE A 250 -13.59 4.68 4.88
N TRP A 251 -13.73 5.53 3.87
CA TRP A 251 -14.43 6.81 4.06
C TRP A 251 -15.95 6.62 4.03
N GLN A 252 -16.67 7.32 4.90
CA GLN A 252 -18.12 7.54 4.76
C GLN A 252 -18.45 9.04 4.76
N GLY A 253 -19.33 9.48 3.87
CA GLY A 253 -19.69 10.89 3.72
C GLY A 253 -19.11 11.54 2.46
N LYS A 254 -18.90 12.85 2.50
CA LYS A 254 -18.46 13.63 1.34
C LYS A 254 -16.94 13.82 1.35
N PHE A 255 -16.23 12.96 0.63
CA PHE A 255 -14.79 13.15 0.39
C PHE A 255 -14.50 14.46 -0.37
N PRO A 256 -13.43 15.21 -0.05
CA PRO A 256 -12.49 15.06 1.06
C PRO A 256 -12.87 15.89 2.31
N ASP A 257 -14.09 16.42 2.36
CA ASP A 257 -14.48 17.50 3.28
C ASP A 257 -15.11 16.98 4.58
N SER A 258 -15.81 15.83 4.54
CA SER A 258 -16.56 15.30 5.68
C SER A 258 -16.47 13.77 5.72
N ASN A 259 -15.78 13.25 6.76
CA ASN A 259 -15.79 11.84 7.15
C ASN A 259 -16.77 11.67 8.31
N LEU A 260 -17.73 10.76 8.17
CA LEU A 260 -18.74 10.47 9.18
C LEU A 260 -18.27 9.43 10.21
N ALA A 261 -17.18 8.70 9.93
CA ALA A 261 -16.63 7.64 10.79
C ALA A 261 -17.69 6.61 11.23
N GLU A 262 -18.60 6.23 10.32
CA GLU A 262 -19.68 5.28 10.58
C GLU A 262 -19.15 3.86 10.84
N ASP A 263 -17.97 3.54 10.29
CA ASP A 263 -17.26 2.29 10.58
C ASP A 263 -16.55 2.29 11.95
N GLY A 264 -16.53 3.42 12.66
CA GLY A 264 -15.93 3.57 13.98
C GLY A 264 -14.52 4.16 13.99
N CYS A 265 -13.95 4.51 12.85
CA CYS A 265 -12.61 5.12 12.76
C CYS A 265 -12.61 6.38 11.87
N ASP A 266 -11.97 7.44 12.35
CA ASP A 266 -11.82 8.70 11.63
C ASP A 266 -10.51 8.79 10.82
N SER A 267 -9.52 7.98 11.20
CA SER A 267 -8.21 7.81 10.57
C SER A 267 -7.87 6.32 10.45
N THR A 268 -6.72 5.87 10.97
CA THR A 268 -6.41 4.43 11.07
C THR A 268 -7.19 3.80 12.22
N CYS A 269 -7.44 2.49 12.15
CA CYS A 269 -7.92 1.66 13.26
C CYS A 269 -6.78 0.78 13.78
N PRO A 270 -6.92 0.17 14.99
CA PRO A 270 -6.06 -0.92 15.42
C PRO A 270 -5.98 -2.03 14.39
N VAL A 271 -4.80 -2.62 14.19
CA VAL A 271 -4.54 -3.62 13.14
C VAL A 271 -5.37 -4.90 13.31
N SER A 272 -5.86 -5.16 14.52
CA SER A 272 -6.73 -6.28 14.89
C SER A 272 -8.22 -6.03 14.63
N SER A 273 -8.58 -4.85 14.12
CA SER A 273 -9.95 -4.51 13.72
C SER A 273 -10.35 -5.27 12.47
N PHE A 274 -11.65 -5.58 12.33
CA PHE A 274 -12.25 -6.21 11.15
C PHE A 274 -11.56 -7.49 10.67
N ARG A 275 -12.02 -8.65 11.15
CA ARG A 275 -11.64 -9.94 10.54
C ARG A 275 -12.38 -10.12 9.21
N GLN A 276 -11.65 -10.23 8.09
CA GLN A 276 -12.26 -10.10 6.76
C GLN A 276 -12.49 -11.41 6.01
N ASN A 277 -11.72 -12.47 6.29
CA ASN A 277 -11.81 -13.71 5.52
C ASN A 277 -11.47 -14.98 6.32
N PRO A 278 -11.68 -16.18 5.73
CA PRO A 278 -11.40 -17.46 6.39
C PRO A 278 -9.94 -17.68 6.77
N PHE A 279 -8.99 -17.01 6.09
CA PHE A 279 -7.56 -17.09 6.39
C PHE A 279 -7.15 -16.24 7.59
N ASN A 280 -8.10 -15.79 8.41
CA ASN A 280 -7.82 -15.00 9.61
C ASN A 280 -7.03 -13.70 9.34
N LEU A 281 -7.27 -13.10 8.16
CA LEU A 281 -6.66 -11.83 7.81
C LEU A 281 -7.56 -10.68 8.22
N TYR A 282 -6.94 -9.64 8.74
CA TYR A 282 -7.55 -8.42 9.25
C TYR A 282 -7.10 -7.25 8.40
N ASN A 283 -8.01 -6.31 8.12
CA ASN A 283 -7.74 -5.10 7.35
C ASN A 283 -6.95 -5.31 6.03
N ILE A 284 -7.05 -6.46 5.38
CA ILE A 284 -6.37 -6.67 4.07
C ILE A 284 -7.02 -5.81 2.97
N VAL A 285 -8.22 -5.29 3.17
CA VAL A 285 -8.74 -4.14 2.42
C VAL A 285 -9.19 -3.05 3.38
N GLY A 286 -8.99 -1.78 3.00
CA GLY A 286 -9.21 -0.62 3.87
C GLY A 286 -8.05 -0.37 4.83
N ASN A 287 -8.28 0.43 5.88
CA ASN A 287 -7.29 0.86 6.86
C ASN A 287 -6.06 1.55 6.23
N VAL A 288 -4.96 0.87 5.93
CA VAL A 288 -3.86 1.46 5.15
C VAL A 288 -3.61 0.71 3.85
N TRP A 289 -3.09 1.43 2.85
CA TRP A 289 -2.51 0.79 1.68
C TRP A 289 -1.38 -0.12 2.10
N GLU A 290 -1.17 -1.22 1.37
CA GLU A 290 -0.08 -2.16 1.68
C GLU A 290 0.88 -2.29 0.50
N TRP A 291 2.17 -2.10 0.79
CA TRP A 291 3.24 -2.39 -0.16
C TRP A 291 3.32 -3.88 -0.51
N THR A 292 3.68 -4.16 -1.76
CA THR A 292 4.01 -5.51 -2.25
C THR A 292 5.38 -5.50 -2.91
N ALA A 293 5.97 -6.68 -3.15
CA ALA A 293 7.32 -6.80 -3.73
C ALA A 293 7.41 -6.32 -5.19
N ASP A 294 6.30 -6.40 -5.93
CA ASP A 294 6.26 -6.25 -7.38
C ASP A 294 6.53 -4.82 -7.86
N LEU A 295 7.23 -4.72 -8.99
CA LEU A 295 7.27 -3.50 -9.79
C LEU A 295 5.90 -3.29 -10.47
N TRP A 296 5.47 -2.04 -10.57
CA TRP A 296 4.24 -1.70 -11.28
C TRP A 296 4.31 -2.05 -12.77
N ASP A 297 5.43 -1.72 -13.40
CA ASP A 297 5.73 -1.99 -14.81
C ASP A 297 7.21 -2.42 -14.96
N PRO A 298 7.49 -3.73 -14.94
CA PRO A 298 8.86 -4.24 -15.07
C PRO A 298 9.55 -3.86 -16.39
N GLU A 299 8.79 -3.77 -17.49
CA GLU A 299 9.32 -3.41 -18.80
C GLU A 299 9.78 -1.95 -18.83
N GLU A 300 8.99 -1.05 -18.26
CA GLU A 300 9.35 0.37 -18.14
C GLU A 300 10.64 0.56 -17.32
N VAL A 301 10.78 -0.15 -16.20
CA VAL A 301 11.96 -0.06 -15.33
C VAL A 301 13.21 -0.60 -16.02
N SER A 302 13.09 -1.70 -16.77
CA SER A 302 14.21 -2.25 -17.53
C SER A 302 14.77 -1.24 -18.56
N ASN A 303 13.89 -0.40 -19.12
CA ASN A 303 14.25 0.66 -20.06
C ASN A 303 14.83 1.91 -19.37
N GLN A 304 14.36 2.24 -18.15
CA GLN A 304 14.75 3.46 -17.41
C GLN A 304 16.09 3.36 -16.68
N ARG A 305 16.50 2.16 -16.22
CA ARG A 305 17.80 1.94 -15.52
C ARG A 305 19.04 2.38 -16.32
N THR A 306 18.87 2.70 -17.60
CA THR A 306 19.93 3.17 -18.49
C THR A 306 20.13 4.69 -18.51
N LYS A 307 19.30 5.47 -17.81
CA LYS A 307 19.34 6.95 -17.84
C LYS A 307 19.71 7.57 -16.49
N PRO A 308 20.80 8.35 -16.40
CA PRO A 308 21.11 9.13 -15.21
C PRO A 308 19.96 10.10 -14.85
N GLY A 309 19.56 10.12 -13.58
CA GLY A 309 18.51 11.02 -13.07
C GLY A 309 17.07 10.54 -13.30
N SER A 310 16.85 9.26 -13.59
CA SER A 310 15.50 8.68 -13.57
C SER A 310 14.92 8.65 -12.15
N ASP A 311 13.61 8.91 -12.02
CA ASP A 311 12.89 8.73 -10.76
C ASP A 311 13.00 7.26 -10.29
N PRO A 312 12.92 6.99 -8.97
CA PRO A 312 12.87 5.62 -8.47
C PRO A 312 11.70 4.85 -9.07
N PRO A 313 11.83 3.53 -9.29
CA PRO A 313 10.79 2.74 -9.93
C PRO A 313 9.51 2.71 -9.08
N ASN A 314 8.37 2.58 -9.78
CA ASN A 314 7.08 2.39 -9.12
C ASN A 314 6.92 0.94 -8.64
N ARG A 315 6.46 0.79 -7.40
CA ARG A 315 6.11 -0.48 -6.75
C ARG A 315 4.61 -0.59 -6.59
N VAL A 316 4.09 -1.81 -6.64
CA VAL A 316 2.67 -2.07 -6.47
C VAL A 316 2.28 -1.91 -5.01
N LYS A 317 1.14 -1.25 -4.78
CA LYS A 317 0.42 -1.24 -3.50
C LYS A 317 -1.02 -1.72 -3.70
N LYS A 318 -1.58 -2.36 -2.67
CA LYS A 318 -2.91 -3.02 -2.72
C LYS A 318 -3.77 -2.60 -1.51
N GLY A 319 -5.06 -2.95 -1.55
CA GLY A 319 -5.96 -2.87 -0.39
C GLY A 319 -6.83 -1.61 -0.27
N GLY A 320 -6.38 -0.47 -0.79
CA GLY A 320 -7.03 0.81 -0.45
C GLY A 320 -6.68 1.26 0.97
N SER A 321 -7.35 2.28 1.49
CA SER A 321 -7.13 2.79 2.84
C SER A 321 -8.39 3.45 3.42
N TYR A 322 -8.30 3.95 4.64
CA TYR A 322 -9.35 4.70 5.35
C TYR A 322 -9.83 5.94 4.58
N LEU A 323 -9.05 6.42 3.60
CA LEU A 323 -9.45 7.54 2.75
C LEU A 323 -10.29 7.12 1.55
N CYS A 324 -10.31 5.83 1.18
CA CYS A 324 -10.97 5.39 -0.03
C CYS A 324 -12.49 5.54 0.05
N HIS A 325 -13.09 6.06 -1.04
CA HIS A 325 -14.53 6.19 -1.22
C HIS A 325 -14.91 5.80 -2.65
N GLU A 326 -16.10 5.24 -2.86
CA GLU A 326 -16.55 4.80 -4.19
C GLU A 326 -16.49 5.93 -5.24
N SER A 327 -16.77 7.16 -4.82
CA SER A 327 -16.85 8.32 -5.73
C SER A 327 -15.52 8.73 -6.39
N TYR A 328 -14.36 8.31 -5.87
CA TYR A 328 -13.07 8.75 -6.39
C TYR A 328 -11.97 7.68 -6.33
N CYS A 329 -11.99 6.82 -5.32
CA CYS A 329 -10.98 5.80 -5.08
C CYS A 329 -11.64 4.49 -4.66
N TYR A 330 -12.30 3.83 -5.61
CA TYR A 330 -12.89 2.51 -5.40
C TYR A 330 -11.85 1.39 -5.48
N ARG A 331 -10.80 1.49 -4.64
CA ARG A 331 -9.66 0.57 -4.63
C ARG A 331 -9.60 -0.37 -3.40
N TYR A 332 -10.64 -0.37 -2.57
CA TYR A 332 -10.84 -1.35 -1.49
C TYR A 332 -11.40 -2.70 -1.99
N ARG A 333 -10.92 -3.16 -3.15
CA ARG A 333 -11.29 -4.44 -3.79
C ARG A 333 -10.03 -5.28 -3.94
N CYS A 334 -10.13 -6.61 -3.81
CA CYS A 334 -8.94 -7.47 -3.91
C CYS A 334 -8.23 -7.34 -5.27
N ALA A 335 -8.98 -7.18 -6.37
CA ALA A 335 -8.42 -7.01 -7.72
C ALA A 335 -7.81 -5.61 -7.96
N ALA A 336 -8.20 -4.62 -7.15
CA ALA A 336 -7.71 -3.28 -7.33
C ALA A 336 -6.21 -3.22 -7.05
N ARG A 337 -5.53 -2.34 -7.76
CA ARG A 337 -4.09 -2.13 -7.62
C ARG A 337 -3.78 -0.66 -7.87
N SER A 338 -2.70 -0.21 -7.26
CA SER A 338 -2.13 1.11 -7.48
C SER A 338 -0.62 1.01 -7.28
N GLN A 339 0.05 2.15 -7.30
CA GLN A 339 1.49 2.20 -7.25
C GLN A 339 1.97 3.46 -6.55
N ASN A 340 3.24 3.48 -6.20
CA ASN A 340 3.99 4.67 -5.81
C ASN A 340 5.47 4.41 -6.10
N THR A 341 6.30 5.44 -6.22
CA THR A 341 7.75 5.26 -6.27
C THR A 341 8.22 4.55 -4.99
N GLU A 342 9.29 3.75 -5.06
CA GLU A 342 9.72 2.93 -3.92
C GLU A 342 10.18 3.76 -2.70
N ASP A 343 10.55 5.03 -2.90
CA ASP A 343 10.82 6.00 -1.84
C ASP A 343 9.55 6.71 -1.31
N SER A 344 8.41 6.52 -1.99
CA SER A 344 7.02 6.87 -1.63
C SER A 344 6.67 6.75 -0.13
N SER A 345 6.13 7.74 0.57
CA SER A 345 5.62 7.59 1.95
C SER A 345 4.43 8.52 2.19
N ALA A 346 3.39 8.06 2.89
CA ALA A 346 2.18 8.83 3.19
C ALA A 346 1.47 8.31 4.44
N GLY A 347 0.62 9.15 5.05
CA GLY A 347 -0.11 8.83 6.29
C GLY A 347 -1.21 7.77 6.17
N ASN A 348 -1.41 7.19 4.98
CA ASN A 348 -2.38 6.13 4.71
C ASN A 348 -1.74 4.91 4.03
N LEU A 349 -0.41 4.75 4.13
CA LEU A 349 0.36 3.71 3.46
C LEU A 349 1.30 3.03 4.45
N GLY A 350 1.11 1.72 4.61
CA GLY A 350 1.90 0.80 5.42
C GLY A 350 2.19 -0.48 4.64
N PHE A 351 2.27 -1.61 5.35
CA PHE A 351 2.56 -2.92 4.77
C PHE A 351 2.28 -4.06 5.77
N ARG A 352 2.33 -5.30 5.25
CA ARG A 352 2.42 -6.54 6.03
C ARG A 352 3.47 -7.46 5.42
N CYS A 353 4.07 -8.36 6.20
CA CYS A 353 5.07 -9.28 5.69
C CYS A 353 4.48 -10.64 5.29
N ALA A 354 5.24 -11.36 4.48
CA ALA A 354 5.04 -12.75 4.10
C ALA A 354 6.32 -13.55 4.35
N ALA A 355 6.20 -14.87 4.40
CA ALA A 355 7.33 -15.80 4.50
C ALA A 355 7.00 -17.06 3.70
N ASP A 356 8.04 -17.72 3.19
CA ASP A 356 7.86 -18.97 2.46
C ASP A 356 7.43 -20.08 3.43
N ALA A 357 6.63 -21.03 2.94
CA ALA A 357 6.37 -22.28 3.68
C ALA A 357 7.36 -23.35 3.21
N ASP A 358 7.80 -24.18 4.16
CA ASP A 358 8.72 -25.30 3.91
C ASP A 358 8.16 -26.37 2.95
#